data_AF-A0A963I8N5-F1
#
_entry.id   AF-A0A963I8N5-F1
#
_cell.length_a   1.000
_cell.length_b   1.000
_cell.length_c   1.000
_cell.angle_alpha   90.00
_cell.angle_beta   90.00
_cell.angle_gamma   90.00
#
_symmetry.space_group_name_H-M   'P 1'
#
loop_
_entity.id
_entity.type
_entity.pdbx_description
1 polymer ?
#
loop_
_entity_poly.entity_id
_entity_poly.type
_entity_poly.pdbx_seq_one_letter_code
_entity_poly.pdbx_strand_id
1 'polypeptide(L)'
;MKPKQPAGERLQKLLANAGLGSRRHLETLISEGRVKVNGAVAKLGDRATPDDRIEIGGRPVGGKRLASDQRFVIIYNKPEGELVTRNDPEGRKTV
;
A
#
# COMPACT_ATOMS: atom_id res chain seq x y z
N MET A 1 18.46 -25.91 9.86
CA MET A 1 17.51 -24.87 10.33
C MET A 1 17.15 -23.98 9.16
N LYS A 2 15.88 -23.96 8.71
CA LYS A 2 15.43 -22.99 7.70
C LYS A 2 15.37 -21.61 8.35
N PRO A 3 15.91 -20.53 7.74
CA PRO A 3 15.84 -19.21 8.34
C PRO A 3 14.37 -18.82 8.53
N LYS A 4 14.01 -18.48 9.77
CA LYS A 4 12.68 -18.01 10.16
C LYS A 4 12.38 -16.77 9.31
N GLN A 5 11.43 -16.88 8.38
CA GLN A 5 10.99 -15.76 7.57
C GLN A 5 10.66 -14.58 8.49
N PRO A 6 11.10 -13.35 8.18
CA PRO A 6 10.75 -12.20 9.01
C PRO A 6 9.23 -12.09 9.10
N ALA A 7 8.72 -11.96 10.33
CA ALA A 7 7.29 -11.87 10.62
C ALA A 7 6.66 -10.65 9.91
N GLY A 8 5.35 -10.73 9.65
CA GLY A 8 4.60 -9.65 9.01
C GLY A 8 4.55 -9.72 7.48
N GLU A 9 3.96 -8.68 6.90
CA GLU A 9 3.69 -8.56 5.47
C GLU A 9 4.64 -7.53 4.83
N ARG A 10 4.93 -7.66 3.53
CA ARG A 10 5.70 -6.65 2.80
C ARG A 10 5.07 -5.27 2.97
N LEU A 11 5.87 -4.28 3.33
CA LEU A 11 5.42 -2.94 3.69
C LEU A 11 4.52 -2.30 2.61
N GLN A 12 4.90 -2.39 1.34
CA GLN A 12 4.08 -1.87 0.24
C GLN A 12 2.74 -2.59 0.08
N LYS A 13 2.64 -3.86 0.47
CA LYS A 13 1.38 -4.63 0.41
C LYS A 13 0.47 -4.22 1.57
N LEU A 14 1.02 -4.14 2.78
CA LEU A 14 0.29 -3.70 3.97
C LEU A 14 -0.31 -2.30 3.76
N LEU A 15 0.50 -1.35 3.27
CA LEU A 15 0.08 0.02 3.00
C LEU A 15 -0.93 0.12 1.84
N ALA A 16 -0.78 -0.71 0.80
CA ALA A 16 -1.73 -0.74 -0.32
C ALA A 16 -3.10 -1.27 0.11
N ASN A 17 -3.14 -2.30 0.96
CA ASN A 17 -4.39 -2.85 1.50
C ASN A 17 -5.10 -1.83 2.40
N ALA A 18 -4.34 -1.01 3.13
CA ALA A 18 -4.84 0.15 3.86
C ALA A 18 -5.35 1.29 2.95
N GLY A 19 -5.29 1.14 1.62
CA GLY A 19 -5.78 2.12 0.65
C GLY A 19 -4.91 3.38 0.56
N LEU A 20 -3.61 3.27 0.85
CA LEU A 20 -2.68 4.42 0.83
C LEU A 20 -1.99 4.62 -0.53
N GLY A 21 -2.26 3.75 -1.51
CA GLY A 21 -1.71 3.85 -2.86
C GLY A 21 -1.64 2.50 -3.57
N SER A 22 -1.11 2.50 -4.78
CA SER A 22 -0.71 1.25 -5.44
C SER A 22 0.58 0.73 -4.81
N ARG A 23 0.81 -0.60 -4.87
CA ARG A 23 2.04 -1.21 -4.34
C ARG A 23 3.30 -0.58 -4.96
N ARG A 24 3.29 -0.34 -6.28
CA ARG A 24 4.42 0.27 -7.00
C ARG A 24 4.67 1.72 -6.58
N HIS A 25 3.61 2.52 -6.42
CA HIS A 25 3.76 3.89 -5.93
C HIS A 25 4.35 3.92 -4.52
N LEU A 26 3.92 3.00 -3.65
CA LEU A 26 4.45 2.87 -2.30
C LEU A 26 5.91 2.40 -2.30
N GLU A 27 6.30 1.51 -3.21
CA GLU A 27 7.71 1.14 -3.42
C GLU A 27 8.57 2.36 -3.77
N THR A 28 8.08 3.24 -4.64
CA THR A 28 8.75 4.52 -4.95
C THR A 28 8.92 5.37 -3.69
N LEU A 29 7.84 5.59 -2.93
CA LEU A 29 7.90 6.38 -1.68
C LEU A 29 8.86 5.77 -0.64
N ILE A 30 8.94 4.43 -0.56
CA ILE A 30 9.90 3.74 0.29
C ILE A 30 11.33 3.97 -0.21
N SER A 31 11.59 3.85 -1.52
CA SER A 31 12.92 4.12 -2.09
C SER A 31 13.37 5.57 -1.93
N GLU A 32 12.45 6.52 -1.93
CA GLU A 32 12.70 7.94 -1.66
C GLU A 32 12.92 8.24 -0.17
N GLY A 33 12.83 7.23 0.71
CA GLY A 33 13.00 7.39 2.15
C GLY A 33 11.85 8.15 2.82
N ARG A 34 10.70 8.25 2.16
CA ARG A 34 9.52 8.97 2.67
C ARG A 34 8.68 8.15 3.63
N VAL A 35 8.97 6.86 3.79
CA VAL A 35 8.29 5.96 4.71
C VAL A 35 9.20 5.60 5.87
N LYS A 36 8.69 5.72 7.09
CA LYS A 36 9.36 5.30 8.32
C LYS A 36 8.56 4.21 9.02
N VAL A 37 9.26 3.24 9.59
CA VAL A 37 8.70 2.19 10.45
C VAL A 37 9.42 2.26 11.79
N ASN A 38 8.69 2.45 12.87
CA ASN A 38 9.21 2.61 14.23
C ASN A 38 10.33 3.66 14.34
N GLY A 39 10.21 4.75 13.58
CA GLY A 39 11.16 5.87 13.56
C GLY A 39 12.36 5.69 12.60
N ALA A 40 12.59 4.50 12.07
CA ALA A 40 13.65 4.23 11.09
C ALA A 40 13.13 4.37 9.65
N VAL A 41 13.96 4.89 8.74
CA VAL A 41 13.62 4.96 7.31
C VAL A 41 13.54 3.55 6.73
N ALA A 42 12.40 3.21 6.13
CA ALA A 42 12.15 1.90 5.55
C ALA A 42 12.90 1.72 4.23
N LYS A 43 13.24 0.47 3.91
CA LYS A 43 13.87 0.05 2.66
C LYS A 43 12.95 -0.86 1.86
N LEU A 44 13.22 -0.93 0.56
CA LEU A 44 12.44 -1.73 -0.36
C LEU A 44 12.62 -3.22 -0.03
N GLY A 45 11.51 -3.91 0.23
CA GLY A 45 11.52 -5.31 0.69
C GLY A 45 11.31 -5.49 2.19
N ASP A 46 11.32 -4.40 2.97
CA ASP A 46 11.00 -4.44 4.39
C ASP A 46 9.59 -4.99 4.64
N ARG A 47 9.44 -5.62 5.80
CA ARG A 47 8.17 -6.14 6.29
C ARG A 47 7.76 -5.42 7.56
N ALA A 48 6.45 -5.28 7.75
CA ALA A 48 5.86 -4.66 8.91
C ALA A 48 4.59 -5.40 9.33
N THR A 49 4.18 -5.22 10.58
CA THR A 49 2.88 -5.63 11.09
C THR A 49 1.99 -4.40 11.29
N PRO A 50 0.66 -4.59 11.43
CA PRO A 50 -0.25 -3.49 11.77
C PRO A 50 0.05 -2.80 13.11
N ASP A 51 0.79 -3.45 13.99
CA ASP A 51 1.17 -2.94 15.32
C ASP A 51 2.39 -2.00 15.26
N ASP A 52 3.13 -2.02 14.14
CA ASP A 52 4.26 -1.12 13.94
C ASP A 52 3.80 0.32 13.75
N ARG A 53 4.59 1.27 14.25
CA ARG A 53 4.35 2.70 14.03
C ARG A 53 4.88 3.10 12.66
N ILE A 54 3.98 3.20 11.69
CA ILE A 54 4.32 3.58 10.31
C ILE A 54 4.00 5.05 10.06
N GLU A 55 4.91 5.78 9.41
CA GLU A 55 4.75 7.18 9.02
C GLU A 55 5.06 7.34 7.53
N ILE A 56 4.21 8.05 6.79
CA ILE A 56 4.45 8.40 5.37
C ILE A 56 4.51 9.93 5.27
N GLY A 57 5.66 10.46 4.82
CA GLY A 57 5.88 11.90 4.72
C GLY A 57 5.70 12.65 6.05
N GLY A 58 6.01 11.99 7.18
CA GLY A 58 5.86 12.55 8.53
C GLY A 58 4.44 12.45 9.11
N ARG A 59 3.49 11.85 8.41
CA ARG A 59 2.13 11.62 8.93
C ARG A 59 1.99 10.16 9.40
N PRO A 60 1.59 9.91 10.66
CA PRO A 60 1.37 8.56 11.15
C PRO A 60 0.18 7.90 10.47
N VAL A 61 0.32 6.62 10.14
CA VAL A 61 -0.75 5.77 9.63
C VAL A 61 -1.39 5.05 10.82
N GLY A 62 -2.70 5.19 11.00
CA GLY A 62 -3.40 4.58 12.13
C GLY A 62 -3.42 3.04 12.05
N GLY A 63 -3.07 2.37 13.15
CA GLY A 63 -3.01 0.90 13.23
C GLY A 63 -4.32 0.18 12.85
N LYS A 64 -5.49 0.73 13.22
CA LYS A 64 -6.80 0.19 12.80
C LYS A 64 -6.96 0.12 11.28
N ARG A 65 -6.37 1.07 10.55
CA ARG A 65 -6.40 1.11 9.09
C ARG A 65 -5.49 0.05 8.48
N LEU A 66 -4.34 -0.22 9.11
CA LEU A 66 -3.38 -1.26 8.72
C LEU A 66 -3.89 -2.67 9.03
N ALA A 67 -4.67 -2.82 10.10
CA ALA A 67 -5.26 -4.10 10.54
C ALA A 67 -6.57 -4.44 9.83
N SER A 68 -7.09 -3.57 8.97
CA SER A 68 -8.38 -3.78 8.31
C SER A 68 -8.27 -4.87 7.25
N ASP A 69 -8.99 -5.99 7.43
CA ASP A 69 -9.24 -7.02 6.39
C ASP A 69 -10.62 -6.83 5.74
N GLN A 70 -11.06 -5.58 5.60
CA GLN A 70 -12.37 -5.27 5.06
C GLN A 70 -12.40 -5.57 3.56
N ARG A 71 -13.27 -6.52 3.17
CA ARG A 71 -13.43 -6.93 1.77
C ARG A 71 -14.67 -6.28 1.18
N PHE A 72 -14.47 -5.58 0.07
CA PHE A 72 -15.54 -5.01 -0.73
C PHE A 72 -15.59 -5.72 -2.08
N VAL A 73 -16.78 -6.17 -2.46
CA VAL A 73 -17.04 -6.79 -3.76
C VAL A 73 -18.16 -6.01 -4.44
N ILE A 74 -17.92 -5.59 -5.67
CA ILE A 74 -18.86 -4.82 -6.49
C ILE A 74 -19.05 -5.58 -7.79
N ILE A 75 -20.29 -5.73 -8.23
CA ILE A 75 -20.62 -6.15 -9.60
C ILE A 75 -20.81 -4.88 -10.41
N TYR A 76 -19.98 -4.69 -11.43
CA TYR A 76 -20.00 -3.49 -12.26
C TYR A 76 -20.21 -3.87 -13.73
N ASN A 77 -21.34 -3.45 -14.31
CA ASN A 77 -21.59 -3.57 -15.74
C ASN A 77 -20.92 -2.40 -16.47
N LYS A 78 -19.68 -2.60 -16.88
CA LYS A 78 -18.86 -1.58 -17.53
C LYS A 78 -19.44 -1.18 -18.89
N PRO A 79 -19.78 0.10 -19.13
CA PRO A 79 -20.25 0.56 -20.43
C PRO A 79 -19.10 0.66 -21.44
N GLU A 80 -19.45 0.73 -22.73
CA GLU A 80 -18.48 0.99 -23.79
C GLU A 80 -17.81 2.36 -23.62
N GLY A 81 -16.55 2.46 -24.07
CA GLY A 81 -15.80 3.73 -24.09
C GLY A 81 -15.06 4.07 -22.79
N GLU A 82 -15.17 3.26 -21.74
CA GLU A 82 -14.35 3.42 -20.55
C GLU A 82 -13.09 2.52 -20.56
N LEU A 83 -11.98 3.02 -20.03
CA LEU A 83 -10.73 2.28 -19.90
C LEU A 83 -10.63 1.55 -18.56
N VAL A 84 -9.87 0.45 -18.50
CA VAL A 84 -9.55 -0.25 -17.24
C VAL A 84 -8.15 0.20 -16.80
N THR A 85 -8.10 1.26 -15.99
CA THR A 85 -6.85 1.80 -15.46
C THR A 85 -7.11 2.70 -14.27
N ARG A 86 -6.14 2.81 -13.37
CA ARG A 86 -6.19 3.79 -12.27
C ARG A 86 -5.81 5.20 -12.69
N ASN A 87 -5.05 5.33 -13.78
CA ASN A 87 -4.60 6.63 -14.29
C ASN A 87 -4.48 6.52 -15.81
N ASP A 88 -5.23 7.35 -16.54
CA ASP A 88 -5.16 7.48 -17.99
C ASP A 88 -4.49 8.82 -18.33
N PRO A 89 -3.34 8.84 -19.03
CA PRO A 89 -2.66 10.09 -19.40
C PRO A 89 -3.51 11.03 -20.26
N GLU A 90 -4.43 10.47 -21.06
CA GLU A 90 -5.33 11.21 -21.94
C GLU A 90 -6.62 11.66 -21.24
N GLY A 91 -6.81 11.32 -19.97
CA GLY A 91 -7.95 11.76 -19.16
C GLY A 91 -9.30 11.18 -19.60
N ARG A 92 -9.32 10.07 -20.34
CA ARG A 92 -10.56 9.37 -20.72
C ARG A 92 -11.23 8.78 -19.48
N LYS A 93 -12.51 8.41 -19.58
CA LYS A 93 -13.23 7.77 -18.48
C LYS A 93 -12.59 6.43 -18.10
N THR A 94 -12.40 6.18 -16.81
CA THR A 94 -11.75 4.96 -16.29
C THR A 94 -12.59 4.28 -15.21
N VAL A 95 -12.33 2.98 -15.00
CA VAL A 95 -12.80 2.19 -13.84
C VAL A 95 -11.64 1.54 -13.10
#